data_AF-A0A6G2DG61-F1
#
_entry.id   AF-A0A6G2DG61-F1
#
_cell.length_a   1.000
_cell.length_b   1.000
_cell.length_c   1.000
_cell.angle_alpha   90.00
_cell.angle_beta   90.00
_cell.angle_gamma   90.00
#
_symmetry.space_group_name_H-M   'P 1'
#
loop_
_entity.id
_entity.type
_entity.pdbx_description
1 polymer ?
#
loop_
_entity_poly.entity_id
_entity_poly.type
_entity_poly.pdbx_seq_one_letter_code
_entity_poly.pdbx_strand_id
1 'polypeptide(L)'
;MKKVKLGQVATFINGYAFKPQDWSSEGKEIIRIQNLTKTSKGINYYSGTIDKKYIVEAGDILISWSGTLGVFQWCGRSAVLNQHIFKVVFDKIDID
;
A
#
# COMPACT_ATOMS: atom_id res chain seq x y z
N MET A 1 -10.27 28.07 -6.66
CA MET A 1 -9.75 26.69 -6.67
C MET A 1 -10.86 25.74 -7.10
N LYS A 2 -10.59 24.89 -8.10
CA LYS A 2 -11.52 23.83 -8.53
C LYS A 2 -11.42 22.66 -7.56
N LYS A 3 -12.55 22.15 -7.07
CA LYS A 3 -12.59 20.93 -6.24
C LYS A 3 -12.91 19.75 -7.14
N VAL A 4 -12.17 18.65 -6.97
CA VAL A 4 -12.40 17.37 -7.66
C VAL A 4 -12.52 16.26 -6.63
N LYS A 5 -13.29 15.21 -6.95
CA LYS A 5 -13.34 14.01 -6.10
C LYS A 5 -12.10 13.18 -6.35
N LEU A 6 -11.54 12.55 -5.31
CA LEU A 6 -10.36 11.70 -5.43
C LEU A 6 -10.48 10.62 -6.51
N GLY A 7 -11.64 9.95 -6.61
CA GLY A 7 -11.89 8.93 -7.64
C GLY A 7 -11.95 9.46 -9.08
N GLN A 8 -12.00 10.78 -9.27
CA GLN A 8 -11.85 11.41 -10.59
C GLN A 8 -10.38 11.65 -10.95
N VAL A 9 -9.47 11.50 -9.99
CA VAL A 9 -8.05 11.83 -10.12
C VAL A 9 -7.19 10.56 -10.20
N ALA A 10 -7.55 9.53 -9.42
CA ALA A 10 -6.74 8.34 -9.27
C ALA A 10 -7.57 7.06 -9.12
N THR A 11 -6.94 5.94 -9.45
CA THR A 11 -7.39 4.61 -9.09
C THR A 11 -6.86 4.21 -7.71
N PHE A 12 -7.73 3.67 -6.86
CA PHE A 12 -7.39 3.25 -5.50
C PHE A 12 -7.42 1.72 -5.42
N ILE A 13 -6.24 1.11 -5.35
CA ILE A 13 -6.09 -0.35 -5.34
C ILE A 13 -6.02 -0.80 -3.88
N ASN A 14 -7.07 -1.46 -3.38
CA ASN A 14 -7.03 -2.05 -2.05
C ASN A 14 -6.05 -3.23 -2.05
N GLY A 15 -5.23 -3.35 -1.01
CA GLY A 15 -4.25 -4.42 -0.90
C GLY A 15 -4.83 -5.83 -0.77
N TYR A 16 -3.92 -6.80 -0.81
CA TYR A 16 -4.24 -8.22 -0.72
C TYR A 16 -4.50 -8.65 0.73
N ALA A 17 -5.47 -9.55 0.93
CA ALA A 17 -5.85 -10.07 2.23
C ALA A 17 -4.92 -11.21 2.68
N PHE A 18 -3.72 -10.87 3.15
CA PHE A 18 -2.76 -11.86 3.65
C PHE A 18 -3.28 -12.59 4.89
N LYS A 19 -3.27 -13.91 4.84
CA LYS A 19 -3.54 -14.80 5.98
C LYS A 19 -2.24 -15.15 6.71
N PRO A 20 -2.28 -15.57 7.99
CA PRO A 20 -1.08 -15.98 8.71
C PRO A 20 -0.27 -17.08 8.00
N GLN A 21 -0.95 -17.99 7.31
CA GLN A 21 -0.34 -19.06 6.51
C GLN A 21 0.39 -18.56 5.24
N ASP A 22 0.12 -17.33 4.79
CA ASP A 22 0.81 -16.74 3.65
C ASP A 22 2.17 -16.15 4.08
N TRP A 23 2.41 -15.97 5.38
CA TRP A 23 3.61 -15.32 5.87
C TRP A 23 4.84 -16.21 5.71
N SER A 24 5.96 -15.57 5.39
CA SER A 24 7.28 -16.19 5.30
C SER A 24 8.28 -15.46 6.20
N SER A 25 9.41 -16.11 6.46
CA SER A 25 10.57 -15.50 7.10
C SER A 25 11.39 -14.63 6.15
N GLU A 26 11.14 -14.72 4.84
CA GLU A 26 11.87 -14.01 3.79
C GLU A 26 10.96 -13.55 2.65
N GLY A 27 11.53 -12.78 1.71
CA GLY A 27 10.83 -12.27 0.53
C GLY A 27 10.49 -10.79 0.64
N LYS A 28 9.35 -10.39 0.08
CA LYS A 28 8.90 -9.00 0.05
C LYS A 28 8.21 -8.64 1.36
N GLU A 29 8.48 -7.44 1.86
CA GLU A 29 7.82 -6.92 3.06
C GLU A 29 6.32 -6.76 2.81
N ILE A 30 5.50 -7.24 3.75
CA ILE A 30 4.06 -6.98 3.77
C ILE A 30 3.84 -5.64 4.48
N ILE A 31 3.45 -4.62 3.72
CA ILE A 31 3.18 -3.29 4.28
C ILE A 31 1.88 -3.33 5.07
N ARG A 32 1.98 -3.14 6.39
CA ARG A 32 0.81 -2.97 7.29
C ARG A 32 0.75 -1.53 7.81
N ILE A 33 -0.41 -1.13 8.32
CA ILE A 33 -0.63 0.22 8.87
C ILE A 33 0.34 0.53 10.02
N GLN A 34 0.70 -0.49 10.81
CA GLN A 34 1.70 -0.38 11.88
C GLN A 34 3.12 -0.11 11.35
N ASN A 35 3.45 -0.57 10.14
CA ASN A 35 4.74 -0.25 9.50
C ASN A 35 4.75 1.22 9.07
N LEU A 36 3.66 1.71 8.47
CA LEU A 36 3.52 3.10 8.03
C LEU A 36 3.52 4.10 9.20
N THR A 37 2.89 3.73 10.32
CA THR A 37 2.84 4.57 11.53
C THR A 37 4.06 4.40 12.45
N LYS A 38 5.04 3.57 12.07
CA LYS A 38 6.25 3.25 12.87
C LYS A 38 5.93 2.69 14.27
N THR A 39 4.80 2.01 14.41
CA THR A 39 4.35 1.37 15.67
C THR A 39 4.56 -0.15 15.67
N SER A 40 5.02 -0.72 14.56
CA SER A 40 5.23 -2.16 14.45
C SER A 40 6.41 -2.65 15.29
N LYS A 41 6.25 -3.83 15.90
CA LYS A 41 7.33 -4.58 16.58
C LYS A 41 8.18 -5.43 15.65
N GLY A 42 7.84 -5.51 14.36
CA GLY A 42 8.54 -6.32 13.36
C GLY A 42 7.97 -6.19 11.95
N ILE A 43 8.61 -6.86 10.99
CA ILE A 43 8.21 -6.89 9.58
C ILE A 43 7.76 -8.31 9.25
N ASN A 44 6.64 -8.43 8.54
CA ASN A 44 6.17 -9.69 7.99
C ASN A 44 6.57 -9.76 6.52
N TYR A 45 6.85 -10.96 6.02
CA TYR A 45 7.28 -11.14 4.63
C TYR A 45 6.37 -12.09 3.87
N TYR A 46 6.41 -11.97 2.55
CA TYR A 46 5.73 -12.84 1.59
C TYR A 46 6.70 -13.23 0.48
N SER A 47 6.87 -14.53 0.25
CA SER A 47 7.75 -15.09 -0.78
C SER A 47 7.01 -15.73 -1.96
N GLY A 48 5.67 -15.71 -1.95
CA GLY A 48 4.86 -16.27 -3.02
C GLY A 48 4.72 -15.37 -4.25
N THR A 49 3.94 -15.85 -5.23
CA THR A 49 3.59 -15.06 -6.42
C THR A 49 2.34 -14.24 -6.15
N ILE A 50 2.37 -12.96 -6.50
CA ILE A 50 1.25 -12.03 -6.32
C ILE A 50 1.07 -11.16 -7.56
N ASP A 51 -0.17 -10.74 -7.82
CA ASP A 51 -0.49 -9.81 -8.90
C ASP A 51 0.31 -8.49 -8.73
N LYS A 52 0.90 -8.02 -9.84
CA LYS A 52 1.75 -6.81 -9.88
C LYS A 52 1.06 -5.58 -9.32
N LYS A 53 -0.28 -5.49 -9.38
CA LYS A 53 -1.02 -4.36 -8.81
C LYS A 53 -0.88 -4.21 -7.30
N TYR A 54 -0.50 -5.29 -6.60
CA TYR A 54 -0.24 -5.29 -5.17
C TYR A 54 1.24 -5.03 -4.83
N ILE A 55 2.11 -4.91 -5.84
CA ILE A 55 3.50 -4.51 -5.64
C ILE A 55 3.56 -3.00 -5.41
N VAL A 56 4.29 -2.62 -4.38
CA VAL A 56 4.56 -1.24 -4.00
C VAL A 56 6.04 -0.97 -4.22
N GLU A 57 6.34 0.13 -4.91
CA GLU A 57 7.68 0.60 -5.21
C GLU A 57 7.91 1.98 -4.59
N ALA A 58 9.19 2.35 -4.41
CA ALA A 58 9.54 3.64 -3.83
C ALA A 58 8.90 4.78 -4.64
N GLY A 59 8.28 5.73 -3.94
CA GLY A 59 7.53 6.85 -4.51
C GLY A 59 6.02 6.63 -4.57
N ASP A 60 5.53 5.39 -4.48
CA ASP A 60 4.08 5.12 -4.45
C ASP A 60 3.39 5.83 -3.27
N ILE A 61 2.20 6.38 -3.52
CA ILE A 61 1.36 6.97 -2.49
C ILE A 61 0.40 5.92 -1.93
N LEU A 62 0.36 5.81 -0.61
CA LEU A 62 -0.44 4.87 0.15
C LEU A 62 -1.42 5.61 1.06
N ILE A 63 -2.67 5.13 1.12
CA ILE A 63 -3.69 5.65 2.03
C ILE A 63 -4.21 4.52 2.90
N SER A 64 -3.98 4.58 4.20
CA SER A 64 -4.59 3.65 5.15
C SER A 64 -6.02 4.09 5.47
N TRP A 65 -6.97 3.15 5.55
CA TRP A 65 -8.38 3.47 5.77
C TRP A 65 -9.04 2.70 6.93
N SER A 66 -8.33 1.76 7.55
CA SER A 66 -8.81 1.02 8.72
C SER A 66 -7.99 1.36 9.97
N GLY A 67 -8.65 1.68 11.08
CA GLY A 67 -7.98 2.04 12.35
C GLY A 67 -7.37 3.45 12.33
N THR A 68 -6.31 3.67 11.57
CA THR A 68 -5.66 4.98 11.41
C THR A 68 -5.75 5.45 9.97
N LEU A 69 -6.44 6.56 9.73
CA LEU A 69 -6.49 7.21 8.41
C LEU A 69 -5.23 8.05 8.22
N GLY A 70 -4.50 7.83 7.13
CA GLY A 70 -3.28 8.57 6.84
C GLY A 70 -2.82 8.43 5.39
N VAL A 71 -2.02 9.40 4.95
CA VAL A 71 -1.40 9.42 3.60
C VAL A 71 0.10 9.30 3.78
N PHE A 72 0.72 8.39 3.03
CA PHE A 72 2.13 8.06 3.14
C PHE A 72 2.75 7.94 1.76
N GLN A 73 3.98 8.42 1.60
CA GLN A 73 4.82 8.05 0.47
C GLN A 73 5.68 6.86 0.87
N TRP A 74 5.71 5.82 0.06
CA TRP A 74 6.57 4.66 0.31
C TRP A 74 8.02 5.01 -0.05
N CYS A 75 8.94 4.87 0.91
CA CYS A 75 10.37 5.12 0.70
C CYS A 75 11.22 3.84 0.89
N GLY A 76 10.57 2.68 1.04
CA GLY A 76 11.24 1.40 1.24
C GLY A 76 11.57 0.69 -0.08
N ARG A 77 12.07 -0.55 0.03
CA ARG A 77 12.29 -1.43 -1.12
C ARG A 77 10.96 -1.95 -1.67
N SER A 78 11.01 -2.59 -2.84
CA SER A 78 9.86 -3.30 -3.44
C SER A 78 9.19 -4.22 -2.41
N ALA A 79 7.90 -3.99 -2.16
CA ALA A 79 7.12 -4.58 -1.09
C ALA A 79 5.71 -4.99 -1.60
N VAL A 80 4.92 -5.65 -0.75
CA VAL A 80 3.55 -6.06 -1.07
C VAL A 80 2.52 -5.35 -0.20
N LEU A 81 1.42 -4.92 -0.81
CA LEU A 81 0.37 -4.13 -0.18
C LEU A 81 -0.63 -5.02 0.56
N ASN A 82 -0.74 -4.87 1.88
CA ASN A 82 -1.79 -5.53 2.66
C ASN A 82 -3.14 -4.82 2.48
N GLN A 83 -4.23 -5.57 2.63
CA GLN A 83 -5.57 -5.02 2.74
C GLN A 83 -5.65 -3.94 3.84
N HIS A 84 -6.63 -3.04 3.70
CA HIS A 84 -6.83 -1.84 4.53
C HIS A 84 -5.93 -0.66 4.21
N ILE A 85 -5.16 -0.78 3.13
CA ILE A 85 -4.33 0.27 2.56
C ILE A 85 -4.63 0.31 1.06
N PHE A 86 -4.89 1.51 0.55
CA PHE A 86 -4.96 1.76 -0.88
C PHE A 86 -3.59 2.17 -1.39
N LYS A 87 -3.12 1.55 -2.48
CA LYS A 87 -2.13 2.17 -3.37
C LYS A 87 -2.87 3.10 -4.32
N VAL A 88 -2.40 4.34 -4.42
CA VAL A 88 -2.98 5.38 -5.26
C VAL A 88 -2.21 5.42 -6.58
N VAL A 89 -2.94 5.24 -7.69
CA VAL A 89 -2.38 5.33 -9.03
C VAL A 89 -3.02 6.53 -9.72
N PHE A 90 -2.25 7.59 -9.95
CA PHE A 90 -2.71 8.83 -10.58
C PHE A 90 -2.79 8.64 -12.10
N ASP A 91 -3.91 8.06 -12.57
CA ASP A 91 -4.09 7.61 -13.96
C ASP A 91 -5.33 8.20 -14.66
N LYS A 92 -6.07 9.12 -14.01
CA LYS A 92 -7.35 9.61 -14.55
C LYS A 92 -7.28 10.98 -15.20
N ILE A 93 -6.44 11.87 -14.66
CA ILE A 93 -6.22 13.22 -15.18
C ILE A 93 -4.76 13.60 -14.95
N ASP A 94 -4.25 14.55 -15.73
CA ASP A 94 -2.97 15.17 -15.46
C ASP A 94 -3.04 16.00 -14.17
N ILE A 95 -1.98 15.89 -13.38
CA ILE A 95 -1.80 16.63 -12.13
C ILE A 95 -0.58 17.49 -12.33
N ASP A 96 -0.79 18.80 -12.47
CA ASP A 96 0.25 19.83 -12.52
C ASP A 96 0.94 20.03 -11.16
#